data_AF-A0A4Y2HXL3-F1
#
_entry.id   AF-A0A4Y2HXL3-F1
#
_cell.length_a   1.000
_cell.length_b   1.000
_cell.length_c   1.000
_cell.angle_alpha   90.00
_cell.angle_beta   90.00
_cell.angle_gamma   90.00
#
_symmetry.space_group_name_H-M   'P 1'
#
loop_
_entity.id
_entity.type
_entity.pdbx_description
1 polymer ?
#
loop_
_entity_poly.entity_id
_entity_poly.type
_entity_poly.pdbx_seq_one_letter_code
_entity_poly.pdbx_strand_id
1 'polypeptide(L)'
;MVPREFRDQDDVVYHELLKSSETVDCSQYQQQIVKSHPTLIVKELQGSRRHDKVILFHDNASPHIGKTVKSMLKNVACEALPPLYSPDLAPSDFHLFRSMVHTLFQQYFRS
;
A
#
# COMPACT_ATOMS: atom_id res chain seq x y z
N MET A 1 10.68 9.68 7.73
CA MET A 1 10.49 9.16 6.36
C MET A 1 9.35 8.17 6.44
N VAL A 2 8.26 8.38 5.70
CA VAL A 2 7.13 7.43 5.69
C VAL A 2 7.26 6.61 4.41
N PRO A 3 7.79 5.37 4.48
CA PRO A 3 7.74 4.48 3.33
C PRO A 3 6.28 4.15 3.02
N ARG A 4 5.96 4.10 1.73
CA ARG A 4 4.68 3.62 1.25
C ARG A 4 4.89 2.50 0.27
N GLU A 5 4.23 1.39 0.49
CA GLU A 5 4.33 0.20 -0.33
C GLU A 5 2.95 -0.40 -0.62
N PHE A 6 2.84 -0.96 -1.82
CA PHE A 6 1.78 -1.88 -2.19
C PHE A 6 2.45 -3.20 -2.58
N ARG A 7 1.91 -4.30 -2.09
CA ARG A 7 2.48 -5.64 -2.23
C ARG A 7 1.37 -6.66 -2.35
N ASP A 8 1.62 -7.74 -3.08
CA ASP A 8 0.82 -8.95 -3.08
C ASP A 8 1.53 -10.08 -2.32
N GLN A 9 0.98 -11.30 -2.35
CA GLN A 9 1.59 -12.44 -1.67
C GLN A 9 2.99 -12.81 -2.20
N ASP A 10 3.26 -12.54 -3.47
CA ASP A 10 4.46 -12.92 -4.20
C ASP A 10 5.55 -11.85 -4.07
N ASP A 11 5.25 -10.57 -4.34
CA ASP A 11 6.26 -9.50 -4.29
C ASP A 11 5.68 -8.08 -4.13
N VAL A 12 6.56 -7.11 -3.86
CA VAL A 12 6.26 -5.68 -3.90
C VAL A 12 5.82 -5.29 -5.32
N VAL A 13 4.74 -4.52 -5.39
CA VAL A 13 4.11 -4.05 -6.64
C VAL A 13 4.51 -2.61 -6.92
N TYR A 14 4.55 -1.79 -5.89
CA TYR A 14 4.94 -0.38 -5.95
C TYR A 14 5.48 0.03 -4.59
N HIS A 15 6.48 0.89 -4.59
CA HIS A 15 6.89 1.62 -3.40
C HIS A 15 7.22 3.07 -3.73
N GLU A 16 7.04 3.96 -2.77
CA GLU A 16 7.46 5.34 -2.86
C GLU A 16 8.05 5.79 -1.54
N LEU A 17 9.12 6.57 -1.63
CA LEU A 17 9.76 7.18 -0.50
C LEU A 17 9.46 8.67 -0.54
N LEU A 18 8.63 9.13 0.40
CA LEU A 18 8.32 10.54 0.52
C LEU A 18 9.54 11.34 1.01
N LYS A 19 9.61 12.61 0.61
CA LYS A 19 10.64 13.54 1.11
C LYS A 19 10.51 13.70 2.62
N SER A 20 11.60 14.13 3.25
CA SER A 20 11.61 14.40 4.69
C SER A 20 10.51 15.42 5.04
N SER A 21 9.78 15.17 6.14
CA SER A 21 8.64 15.97 6.62
C SER A 21 7.37 16.00 5.75
N GLU A 22 7.32 15.28 4.63
CA GLU A 22 6.12 15.20 3.79
C GLU A 22 5.14 14.15 4.35
N THR A 23 3.86 14.51 4.41
CA THR A 23 2.77 13.64 4.84
C THR A 23 1.85 13.32 3.67
N VAL A 24 1.41 12.06 3.58
CA VAL A 24 0.47 11.63 2.55
C VAL A 24 -0.90 12.23 2.82
N ASP A 25 -1.37 13.09 1.91
CA ASP A 25 -2.76 13.53 1.88
C ASP A 25 -3.62 12.61 0.98
N CYS A 26 -4.92 12.89 0.90
CA CYS A 26 -5.85 12.10 0.08
C CYS A 26 -5.44 12.06 -1.41
N SER A 27 -5.00 13.19 -1.98
CA SER A 27 -4.65 13.31 -3.40
C SER A 27 -3.40 12.48 -3.72
N GLN A 28 -2.38 12.59 -2.87
CA GLN A 28 -1.15 11.83 -3.03
C GLN A 28 -1.41 10.32 -2.90
N TYR A 29 -2.26 9.92 -1.95
CA TYR A 29 -2.66 8.51 -1.81
C TYR A 29 -3.39 7.99 -3.05
N GLN A 30 -4.29 8.79 -3.64
CA GLN A 30 -4.97 8.40 -4.87
C GLN A 30 -4.00 8.20 -6.04
N GLN A 31 -3.05 9.13 -6.21
CA GLN A 31 -2.05 9.00 -7.26
C GLN A 31 -1.19 7.75 -7.08
N GLN A 32 -0.85 7.39 -5.86
CA GLN A 32 -0.09 6.19 -5.55
C GLN A 32 -0.85 4.90 -5.91
N ILE A 33 -2.16 4.84 -5.63
CA ILE A 33 -2.99 3.71 -6.04
C ILE A 33 -3.04 3.62 -7.58
N VAL A 34 -3.23 4.74 -8.27
CA VAL A 34 -3.27 4.76 -9.74
C VAL A 34 -1.93 4.32 -10.33
N LYS A 35 -0.80 4.69 -9.73
CA LYS A 35 0.54 4.27 -10.16
C LYS A 35 0.78 2.77 -9.93
N SER A 36 0.24 2.19 -8.86
CA SER A 36 0.42 0.75 -8.57
C SER A 36 -0.54 -0.14 -9.37
N HIS A 37 -1.67 0.40 -9.82
CA HIS A 37 -2.75 -0.35 -10.47
C HIS A 37 -2.38 -1.14 -11.74
N PRO A 38 -1.60 -0.60 -12.70
CA PRO A 38 -1.22 -1.36 -13.90
C PRO A 38 -0.43 -2.63 -13.57
N THR A 39 0.48 -2.56 -12.61
CA THR A 39 1.27 -3.72 -12.16
C THR A 39 0.38 -4.75 -11.48
N LEU A 40 -0.62 -4.33 -10.70
CA LEU A 40 -1.62 -5.22 -10.10
C LEU A 40 -2.42 -5.96 -11.18
N ILE A 41 -2.92 -5.25 -12.20
CA ILE A 41 -3.67 -5.88 -13.30
C ILE A 41 -2.81 -6.91 -14.03
N VAL A 42 -1.57 -6.56 -14.39
CA VAL A 42 -0.69 -7.49 -15.10
C VAL A 42 -0.46 -8.76 -14.30
N LYS A 43 -0.23 -8.65 -12.99
CA LYS A 43 -0.05 -9.80 -12.10
C LYS A 43 -1.33 -10.62 -11.92
N GLU A 44 -2.49 -9.99 -11.78
CA GLU A 44 -3.79 -10.68 -11.75
C GLU A 44 -4.05 -11.48 -13.04
N LEU A 45 -3.73 -10.89 -14.21
CA LEU A 45 -3.89 -11.55 -15.50
C LEU A 45 -2.90 -12.71 -15.73
N GLN A 46 -1.71 -12.63 -15.13
CA GLN A 46 -0.68 -13.68 -15.19
C GLN A 46 -0.88 -14.77 -14.13
N GLY A 47 -1.61 -14.49 -13.05
CA GLY A 47 -1.85 -15.40 -11.94
C GLY A 47 -2.90 -16.48 -12.23
N SER A 48 -2.77 -17.63 -11.56
CA SER A 48 -3.78 -18.71 -11.60
C SER A 48 -5.03 -18.41 -10.76
N ARG A 49 -5.01 -17.34 -9.94
CA ARG A 49 -6.11 -16.93 -9.05
C ARG A 49 -6.79 -15.72 -9.66
N ARG A 50 -7.69 -15.97 -10.61
CA ARG A 50 -8.49 -14.93 -11.25
C ARG A 50 -9.55 -14.46 -10.26
N HIS A 51 -9.25 -13.43 -9.49
CA HIS A 51 -10.30 -12.70 -8.81
C HIS A 51 -10.90 -11.71 -9.82
N ASP A 52 -12.23 -11.57 -9.84
CA ASP A 52 -12.89 -10.56 -10.69
C ASP A 52 -12.48 -9.13 -10.31
N LYS A 53 -11.92 -8.94 -9.09
CA LYS A 53 -11.53 -7.66 -8.52
C LYS A 53 -10.31 -7.79 -7.60
N VAL A 54 -9.50 -6.75 -7.55
CA VAL A 54 -8.38 -6.63 -6.60
C VAL A 54 -8.92 -6.27 -5.22
N ILE A 55 -8.53 -7.02 -4.20
CA ILE A 55 -8.87 -6.72 -2.80
C ILE A 55 -7.72 -5.94 -2.16
N LEU A 56 -7.99 -4.71 -1.71
CA LEU A 56 -7.01 -3.84 -1.07
C LEU A 56 -7.15 -3.90 0.45
N PHE A 57 -6.07 -4.30 1.12
CA PHE A 57 -5.94 -4.21 2.57
C PHE A 57 -5.08 -3.00 2.94
N HIS A 58 -5.63 -2.06 3.71
CA HIS A 58 -4.93 -0.85 4.15
C HIS A 58 -5.41 -0.40 5.53
N ASP A 59 -4.62 0.43 6.20
CA ASP A 59 -4.97 0.98 7.52
C ASP A 59 -6.13 2.02 7.46
N ASN A 60 -6.62 2.41 8.64
CA ASN A 60 -7.70 3.40 8.80
C ASN A 60 -7.24 4.87 8.78
N ALA A 61 -6.06 5.19 8.26
CA ALA A 61 -5.59 6.57 8.25
C ALA A 61 -6.61 7.49 7.54
N SER A 62 -6.77 8.70 8.06
CA SER A 62 -7.74 9.69 7.55
C SER A 62 -7.74 9.85 6.01
N PRO A 63 -6.56 9.89 5.33
CA PRO A 63 -6.52 9.97 3.88
C PRO A 63 -7.16 8.78 3.18
N HIS A 64 -7.09 7.58 3.76
CA HIS A 64 -7.52 6.34 3.12
C HIS A 64 -9.04 6.12 3.20
N ILE A 65 -9.70 6.65 4.22
CA ILE A 65 -11.14 6.50 4.43
C ILE A 65 -12.00 7.59 3.79
N GLY A 66 -11.36 8.59 3.16
CA GLY A 66 -12.04 9.69 2.49
C GLY A 66 -13.00 9.23 1.39
N LYS A 67 -14.10 9.98 1.21
CA LYS A 67 -15.11 9.70 0.16
C LYS A 67 -14.48 9.65 -1.24
N THR A 68 -13.51 10.52 -1.50
CA THR A 68 -12.81 10.61 -2.78
C THR A 68 -12.03 9.34 -3.09
N VAL A 69 -11.34 8.77 -2.09
CA VAL A 69 -10.60 7.51 -2.24
C VAL A 69 -11.54 6.34 -2.49
N LYS A 70 -12.65 6.25 -1.75
CA LYS A 70 -13.68 5.21 -1.99
C LYS A 70 -14.25 5.27 -3.41
N SER A 71 -14.49 6.47 -3.94
CA SER A 71 -14.95 6.65 -5.32
C SER A 71 -13.89 6.19 -6.32
N MET A 72 -12.64 6.58 -6.10
CA MET A 72 -11.52 6.20 -6.95
C MET A 72 -11.27 4.69 -6.96
N LEU A 73 -11.34 4.02 -5.81
CA LEU A 73 -11.18 2.56 -5.72
C LEU A 73 -12.20 1.81 -6.58
N LYS A 74 -13.45 2.28 -6.61
CA LYS A 74 -14.48 1.73 -7.50
C LYS A 74 -14.11 1.89 -8.98
N ASN A 75 -13.56 3.06 -9.36
CA ASN A 75 -13.17 3.32 -10.76
C ASN A 75 -12.03 2.42 -11.23
N VAL A 76 -11.15 1.99 -10.33
CA VAL A 76 -10.05 1.07 -10.63
C VAL A 76 -10.41 -0.40 -10.33
N ALA A 77 -11.69 -0.73 -10.11
CA ALA A 77 -12.15 -2.08 -9.77
C ALA A 77 -11.43 -2.71 -8.56
N CYS A 78 -11.00 -1.88 -7.61
CA CYS A 78 -10.43 -2.30 -6.34
C CYS A 78 -11.49 -2.24 -5.23
N GLU A 79 -11.55 -3.28 -4.40
CA GLU A 79 -12.42 -3.35 -3.23
C GLU A 79 -11.58 -3.22 -1.96
N ALA A 80 -11.81 -2.19 -1.15
CA ALA A 80 -11.13 -2.04 0.13
C ALA A 80 -11.78 -2.91 1.19
N LEU A 81 -10.97 -3.67 1.93
CA LEU A 81 -11.40 -4.38 3.12
C LEU A 81 -11.73 -3.38 4.25
N PRO A 82 -12.70 -3.70 5.12
CA PRO A 82 -12.99 -2.86 6.27
C PRO A 82 -11.74 -2.72 7.14
N PRO A 83 -11.43 -1.50 7.62
CA PRO A 83 -10.24 -1.26 8.40
C PRO A 83 -10.29 -2.04 9.72
N LEU A 84 -9.24 -2.81 9.99
CA LEU A 84 -9.00 -3.44 11.28
C LEU A 84 -8.10 -2.52 12.11
N TYR A 85 -8.48 -2.22 13.34
CA TYR A 85 -7.64 -1.48 14.29
C TYR A 85 -6.57 -2.40 14.91
N SER A 86 -5.80 -3.10 14.07
CA SER A 86 -4.77 -4.02 14.54
C SER A 86 -3.57 -4.03 13.59
N PRO A 87 -2.46 -3.35 13.95
CA PRO A 87 -1.23 -3.41 13.18
C PRO A 87 -0.65 -4.84 13.16
N ASP A 88 -0.93 -5.67 14.18
CA ASP A 88 -0.51 -7.07 14.22
C ASP A 88 -1.13 -7.93 13.12
N LEU A 89 -2.25 -7.48 12.54
CA LEU A 89 -2.92 -8.14 11.43
C LEU A 89 -2.48 -7.59 10.06
N ALA A 90 -1.73 -6.50 10.02
CA ALA A 90 -1.23 -5.93 8.79
C ALA A 90 0.05 -6.67 8.33
N PRO A 91 0.04 -7.31 7.14
CA PRO A 91 1.19 -8.06 6.66
C PRO A 91 2.46 -7.20 6.54
N SER A 92 2.32 -5.93 6.17
CA SER A 92 3.42 -4.96 6.09
C SER A 92 4.05 -4.68 7.45
N ASP A 93 3.23 -4.35 8.46
CA ASP A 93 3.70 -3.97 9.79
C ASP A 93 4.35 -5.16 10.51
N PHE A 94 3.73 -6.34 10.44
CA PHE A 94 4.21 -7.51 11.16
C PHE A 94 5.45 -8.16 10.54
N HIS A 95 5.52 -8.22 9.20
CA HIS A 95 6.62 -8.92 8.51
C HIS A 95 7.65 -7.96 7.91
N LEU A 96 7.23 -7.10 6.97
CA LEU A 96 8.14 -6.32 6.14
C LEU A 96 8.89 -5.25 6.97
N PHE A 97 8.14 -4.38 7.65
CA PHE A 97 8.75 -3.31 8.46
C PHE A 97 9.58 -3.88 9.60
N ARG A 98 9.09 -4.94 10.24
CA ARG A 98 9.86 -5.64 11.28
C ARG A 98 11.20 -6.15 10.76
N SER A 99 11.22 -6.81 9.59
CA SER A 99 12.48 -7.27 8.99
C SER A 99 13.38 -6.10 8.60
N MET A 100 12.82 -5.02 8.07
CA MET A 100 13.61 -3.84 7.69
C MET A 100 14.24 -3.17 8.90
N VAL A 101 13.54 -3.06 10.03
CA VAL A 101 14.11 -2.50 11.27
C VAL A 101 15.38 -3.25 11.68
N HIS A 102 15.39 -4.59 11.61
CA HIS A 102 16.58 -5.38 11.91
C HIS A 102 17.75 -5.06 10.98
N THR A 103 17.50 -4.92 9.67
CA THR A 103 18.52 -4.59 8.68
C THR A 103 19.02 -3.15 8.80
N LEU A 104 18.10 -2.21 9.06
CA LEU A 104 18.38 -0.79 9.13
C LEU A 104 19.05 -0.36 10.45
N PHE A 105 18.94 -1.18 11.51
CA PHE A 105 19.50 -0.87 12.83
C PHE A 105 21.00 -0.56 12.81
N GLN A 106 21.75 -1.12 11.86
CA GLN A 106 23.20 -0.89 11.71
C GLN A 106 23.57 0.05 10.54
N GLN A 107 22.58 0.69 9.92
CA GLN A 107 22.79 1.56 8.76
C GLN A 107 22.78 3.03 9.19
N TYR A 108 23.73 3.80 8.66
CA TYR A 108 23.81 5.24 8.86
C TYR A 108 23.49 5.96 7.55
N PHE A 109 22.37 6.66 7.52
CA PHE A 109 21.99 7.50 6.39
C PHE A 109 22.54 8.90 6.59
N ARG A 110 23.25 9.42 5.58
CA ARG A 110 23.64 10.83 5.55
C ARG A 110 22.40 11.67 5.22
N SER A 111 22.24 12.76 5.97
CA SER A 111 21.21 13.78 5.69
C SER A 111 21.54 14.60 4.46
#